data_AF-A0A929FGU0-F1
#
_entry.id   AF-A0A929FGU0-F1
#
_cell.length_a   1.000
_cell.length_b   1.000
_cell.length_c   1.000
_cell.angle_alpha   90.00
_cell.angle_beta   90.00
_cell.angle_gamma   90.00
#
_symmetry.space_group_name_H-M   'P 1'
#
loop_
_entity.id
_entity.type
_entity.pdbx_description
1 polymer ?
#
loop_
_entity_poly.entity_id
_entity_poly.type
_entity_poly.pdbx_seq_one_letter_code
_entity_poly.pdbx_strand_id
1 'polypeptide(L)' 'MSINNTIAEFAKAQGCKNAYEFWKITGLSQATAYRLYNNPEAFPSKETQDAICKAFNAQPGDFMCYVPDGDEDE' A
#
# COMPACT_ATOMS: atom_id res chain seq x y z
N MET A 1 4.00 12.76 13.31
CA MET A 1 2.64 12.62 12.81
C MET A 1 2.85 12.41 11.33
N SER A 2 2.69 11.19 10.83
CA SER A 2 3.02 10.86 9.45
C SER A 2 1.87 10.10 8.80
N ILE A 3 1.70 10.31 7.50
CA ILE A 3 0.83 9.45 6.70
C ILE A 3 1.71 8.33 6.16
N ASN A 4 1.38 7.10 6.57
CA ASN A 4 2.05 5.90 6.12
C ASN A 4 1.10 5.13 5.19
N ASN A 5 1.66 4.39 4.24
CA ASN A 5 0.89 3.38 3.52
C ASN A 5 0.81 2.10 4.36
N THR A 6 -0.29 1.37 4.20
CA THR A 6 -0.53 0.04 4.78
C THR A 6 -0.74 -1.00 3.68
N ILE A 7 -0.04 -0.81 2.54
CA ILE A 7 -0.26 -1.59 1.33
C ILE A 7 0.07 -3.07 1.55
N ALA A 8 1.05 -3.39 2.39
CA ALA A 8 1.40 -4.76 2.71
C ALA A 8 0.27 -5.47 3.46
N GLU A 9 -0.27 -4.85 4.52
CA GLU A 9 -1.39 -5.41 5.28
C GLU A 9 -2.65 -5.50 4.43
N PHE A 10 -2.96 -4.43 3.69
CA PHE A 10 -4.10 -4.38 2.78
C PHE A 10 -4.01 -5.49 1.72
N ALA A 11 -2.88 -5.64 1.03
CA ALA A 11 -2.73 -6.65 -0.02
C ALA A 11 -2.85 -8.07 0.54
N LYS A 12 -2.31 -8.33 1.75
CA LYS A 12 -2.46 -9.62 2.42
C LYS A 12 -3.93 -9.90 2.78
N ALA A 13 -4.66 -8.90 3.28
CA ALA A 13 -6.09 -9.02 3.57
C ALA A 13 -6.93 -9.31 2.30
N GLN A 14 -6.48 -8.80 1.14
CA GLN A 14 -7.06 -9.11 -0.18
C GLN A 14 -6.61 -10.46 -0.78
N GLY A 15 -5.77 -11.22 -0.06
CA GLY A 15 -5.34 -12.57 -0.46
C GLY A 15 -3.99 -12.65 -1.18
N CYS A 16 -3.25 -11.54 -1.34
CA CYS A 16 -1.89 -11.58 -1.86
C CYS A 16 -0.93 -12.19 -0.83
N LYS A 17 -0.14 -13.18 -1.24
CA LYS A 17 0.84 -13.85 -0.36
C LYS A 17 2.12 -13.05 -0.18
N ASN A 18 2.47 -12.20 -1.15
CA ASN A 18 3.74 -11.47 -1.20
C ASN A 18 3.68 -10.26 -2.16
N ALA A 19 4.76 -9.47 -2.16
CA ALA A 19 4.91 -8.29 -3.02
C ALA A 19 4.86 -8.62 -4.53
N TYR A 20 5.26 -9.83 -4.93
CA TYR A 20 5.21 -10.26 -6.32
C TYR A 20 3.75 -10.39 -6.80
N GLU A 21 2.87 -11.02 -6.03
CA GLU A 21 1.45 -11.12 -6.39
C GLU A 21 0.79 -9.74 -6.45
N PHE A 22 1.07 -8.87 -5.48
CA PHE A 22 0.63 -7.47 -5.49
C PHE A 22 1.06 -6.74 -6.77
N TRP A 23 2.34 -6.87 -7.16
CA TRP A 23 2.85 -6.30 -8.40
C TRP A 23 2.09 -6.81 -9.63
N LYS A 24 1.91 -8.13 -9.73
CA LYS A 24 1.24 -8.76 -10.89
C LYS A 24 -0.22 -8.36 -11.00
N ILE A 25 -0.93 -8.18 -9.89
CA ILE A 25 -2.35 -7.79 -9.85
C ILE A 25 -2.51 -6.30 -10.20
N THR A 26 -1.68 -5.43 -9.63
CA THR A 26 -1.82 -3.97 -9.80
C THR A 26 -1.32 -3.45 -11.14
N GLY A 27 -0.45 -4.20 -11.83
CA GLY A 27 0.14 -3.76 -13.09
C GLY A 27 1.13 -2.59 -12.97
N LEU A 28 1.53 -2.23 -11.75
CA LEU A 28 2.54 -1.21 -11.49
C LEU A 28 3.92 -1.64 -12.03
N SER A 29 4.85 -0.68 -12.10
CA SER A 29 6.26 -1.05 -12.29
C SER A 29 6.73 -1.90 -11.11
N GLN A 30 7.60 -2.89 -11.37
CA GLN A 30 8.11 -3.77 -10.31
C GLN A 30 8.78 -2.98 -9.19
N ALA A 31 9.61 -1.99 -9.55
CA ALA A 31 10.30 -1.13 -8.59
C ALA A 31 9.31 -0.36 -7.71
N THR A 32 8.25 0.20 -8.30
CA THR A 32 7.19 0.91 -7.57
C THR A 32 6.45 -0.03 -6.63
N ALA A 33 6.02 -1.20 -7.12
CA ALA A 33 5.25 -2.15 -6.34
C ALA A 33 6.04 -2.66 -5.12
N TYR A 34 7.31 -3.04 -5.32
CA TYR A 34 8.16 -3.49 -4.22
C TYR A 34 8.52 -2.37 -3.24
N ARG A 35 8.74 -1.15 -3.72
CA ARG A 35 9.01 0.00 -2.84
C ARG A 35 7.82 0.26 -1.91
N LEU A 36 6.61 0.31 -2.46
CA LEU A 36 5.40 0.60 -1.71
C LEU A 36 5.05 -0.52 -0.74
N TYR A 37 5.18 -1.77 -1.19
CA TYR A 37 4.87 -2.92 -0.34
C TYR A 37 5.84 -3.06 0.85
N ASN A 38 7.13 -2.74 0.68
CA ASN A 38 8.14 -2.99 1.72
C ASN A 38 8.45 -1.76 2.59
N ASN A 39 8.02 -0.57 2.19
CA ASN A 39 8.31 0.67 2.93
C ASN A 39 7.01 1.42 3.24
N PRO A 40 6.52 1.39 4.49
CA PRO A 40 5.33 2.13 4.92
C PRO A 40 5.43 3.65 4.75
N GLU A 41 6.64 4.23 4.75
CA GLU A 41 6.84 5.67 4.53
C GLU A 41 6.79 6.06 3.05
N ALA A 42 6.82 5.08 2.13
CA ALA A 42 6.76 5.36 0.71
C ALA A 42 5.36 5.80 0.30
N PHE A 43 5.19 7.09 0.02
CA PHE A 43 3.90 7.62 -0.41
C PHE A 43 3.61 7.28 -1.90
N PRO A 44 2.47 6.65 -2.23
CA PRO A 44 2.09 6.38 -3.61
C PRO A 44 1.62 7.66 -4.32
N SER A 45 2.01 7.84 -5.59
CA SER A 45 1.48 8.92 -6.42
C SER A 45 -0.01 8.73 -6.69
N LYS A 46 -0.73 9.79 -7.10
CA LYS A 46 -2.16 9.70 -7.47
C LYS A 46 -2.44 8.59 -8.49
N GLU A 47 -1.61 8.49 -9.53
CA GLU A 47 -1.73 7.45 -10.57
C GLU A 47 -1.54 6.05 -10.00
N THR A 48 -0.59 5.89 -9.07
CA THR A 48 -0.37 4.61 -8.38
C THR A 48 -1.57 4.25 -7.51
N GLN A 49 -2.10 5.21 -6.74
CA GLN A 49 -3.29 5.00 -5.90
C GLN A 49 -4.48 4.57 -6.75
N ASP A 50 -4.71 5.24 -7.89
CA ASP A 50 -5.78 4.88 -8.84
C ASP A 50 -5.62 3.47 -9.39
N ALA A 51 -4.39 3.05 -9.75
CA ALA A 51 -4.11 1.68 -10.19
C ALA A 51 -4.42 0.64 -9.10
N ILE A 52 -4.05 0.91 -7.84
CA ILE A 52 -4.36 0.02 -6.71
C ILE A 52 -5.88 -0.06 -6.49
N CYS A 53 -6.57 1.10 -6.47
CA CYS A 53 -8.01 1.17 -6.30
C CYS A 53 -8.75 0.37 -7.39
N LYS A 54 -8.33 0.50 -8.64
CA LYS A 54 -8.91 -0.24 -9.77
C LYS A 54 -8.64 -1.75 -9.67
N ALA A 55 -7.42 -2.14 -9.31
CA ALA A 55 -7.02 -3.55 -9.27
C ALA A 55 -7.73 -4.35 -8.16
N PHE A 56 -7.96 -3.73 -7.02
CA PHE A 56 -8.58 -4.37 -5.85
C PHE A 56 -10.02 -3.94 -5.59
N ASN A 57 -10.61 -3.09 -6.44
CA ASN A 57 -11.90 -2.44 -6.22
C ASN A 57 -11.98 -1.79 -4.82
N ALA A 58 -10.93 -1.03 -4.47
CA ALA A 58 -10.70 -0.45 -3.17
C ALA A 58 -10.77 1.09 -3.20
N GLN A 59 -10.78 1.70 -2.02
CA GLN A 59 -10.64 3.14 -1.80
C GLN A 59 -9.22 3.47 -1.31
N PRO A 60 -8.70 4.69 -1.56
CA PRO A 60 -7.38 5.10 -1.06
C PRO A 60 -7.21 4.97 0.46
N GLY A 61 -8.29 5.19 1.22
CA GLY A 61 -8.29 5.04 2.67
C GLY A 61 -8.13 3.60 3.16
N ASP A 62 -8.29 2.60 2.30
CA ASP A 62 -8.13 1.19 2.68
C ASP A 62 -6.64 0.80 2.85
N PHE A 63 -5.72 1.57 2.26
CA PHE A 63 -4.29 1.28 2.25
C PHE A 63 -3.41 2.49 2.63
N MET A 64 -4.01 3.52 3.22
CA MET A 64 -3.33 4.73 3.69
C MET A 64 -3.81 5.05 5.10
N CYS A 65 -2.89 5.22 6.04
CA CYS A 65 -3.21 5.48 7.45
C CYS A 65 -2.42 6.68 7.98
N TYR A 66 -3.06 7.47 8.83
CA TYR A 66 -2.40 8.52 9.57
C TYR A 66 -1.94 7.99 10.93
N VAL A 67 -0.67 8.16 11.24
CA VAL A 67 -0.06 7.74 12.51
C VAL A 67 0.26 8.98 13.35
N PRO A 68 -0.40 9.17 14.51
CA PRO A 68 -0.08 10.23 15.46
C PRO A 68 1.34 10.05 16.04
N ASP A 69 2.03 11.14 16.42
CA ASP A 69 3.25 11.00 17.24
C ASP A 69 2.81 10.57 18.65
N GLY A 70 3.11 9.33 19.04
CA GLY A 70 2.78 8.80 20.36
C GLY A 70 2.32 7.36 20.40
N ASP A 71 1.99 6.76 19.24
CA ASP A 71 1.68 5.33 19.12
C ASP A 71 2.93 4.53 18.67
N GLU A 72 4.06 4.75 19.35
CA GLU A 72 5.01 3.65 19.54
C GLU A 72 4.36 2.79 20.64
N ASP A 73 3.91 1.59 20.29
CA ASP A 73 3.21 0.66 21.18
C ASP A 73 3.76 0.70 22.62
N GLU A 74 2.90 1.02 23.59
CA GLU A 74 3.04 0.58 25.00
C GLU A 74 2.86 -0.94 25.10
#